data_AF-A0A953K8F1-F1
#
_entry.id   AF-A0A953K8F1-F1
#
_cell.length_a   1.000
_cell.length_b   1.000
_cell.length_c   1.000
_cell.angle_alpha   90.00
_cell.angle_beta   90.00
_cell.angle_gamma   90.00
#
_symmetry.space_group_name_H-M   'P 1'
#
loop_
_entity.id
_entity.type
_entity.pdbx_description
1 polymer ?
#
loop_
_entity_poly.entity_id
_entity_poly.type
_entity_poly.pdbx_seq_one_letter_code
_entity_poly.pdbx_strand_id
1 'polypeptide(L)' 'MNTDKFPNEDKSLGPEMKSTGEAIYFIKDLKDPFFRQVYGERSMYLSR' A
#
# COMPACT_ATOMS: atom_id res chain seq x y z
N MET A 1 9.25 7.36 -34.15
CA MET A 1 10.36 7.03 -33.23
C MET A 1 9.83 7.09 -31.81
N ASN A 2 9.66 6.07 -30.98
CA ASN A 2 9.66 4.61 -31.10
C ASN A 2 8.74 4.17 -29.95
N THR A 3 7.60 3.55 -30.26
CA THR A 3 6.78 2.78 -29.31
C THR A 3 7.19 1.30 -29.33
N ASP A 4 8.41 1.01 -29.80
CA ASP A 4 8.98 -0.32 -30.01
C ASP A 4 9.74 -0.83 -28.78
N LYS A 5 9.17 -0.73 -27.58
CA LYS A 5 9.77 -1.42 -26.42
C LYS A 5 9.09 -2.74 -26.06
N PHE A 6 7.79 -2.92 -26.28
CA PHE A 6 7.12 -4.15 -25.84
C PHE A 6 5.93 -4.57 -26.73
N PRO A 7 6.18 -5.23 -27.88
CA PRO A 7 5.13 -5.67 -28.80
C PRO A 7 4.34 -6.90 -28.34
N ASN A 8 4.70 -7.53 -27.21
CA ASN A 8 4.08 -8.77 -26.68
C ASN A 8 3.79 -8.70 -25.18
N GLU A 9 3.62 -7.51 -24.60
CA GLU A 9 3.13 -7.42 -23.23
C GLU A 9 1.62 -7.68 -23.23
N ASP A 10 1.26 -8.89 -22.82
CA ASP A 10 -0.08 -9.18 -22.35
C ASP A 10 -0.31 -8.30 -21.10
N LYS A 11 -0.95 -7.14 -21.31
CA LYS A 11 -1.37 -6.21 -20.27
C LYS A 11 -2.54 -6.79 -19.47
N SER A 12 -2.46 -8.08 -19.12
CA SER A 12 -3.27 -8.66 -18.06
C SER A 12 -3.02 -7.78 -16.84
N LEU A 13 -4.06 -7.02 -16.51
CA LEU A 13 -4.09 -6.02 -15.47
C LEU A 13 -3.33 -6.57 -14.25
N GLY A 14 -2.34 -5.83 -13.77
CA GLY A 14 -1.60 -6.19 -12.56
C GLY A 14 -2.56 -6.39 -11.37
N PRO A 15 -2.05 -6.79 -10.19
CA PRO A 15 -2.87 -7.13 -9.04
C PRO A 15 -3.98 -6.10 -8.83
N GLU A 16 -5.22 -6.57 -8.98
CA GLU A 16 -6.38 -5.69 -8.95
C GLU A 16 -6.44 -5.01 -7.58
N MET A 17 -6.59 -3.69 -7.57
CA MET A 17 -6.58 -2.93 -6.34
C MET A 17 -7.83 -3.30 -5.53
N LYS A 18 -7.65 -4.02 -4.42
CA LYS A 18 -8.75 -4.50 -3.55
C LYS A 18 -9.13 -3.51 -2.44
N SER A 19 -8.46 -2.37 -2.32
CA SER A 19 -8.76 -1.42 -1.25
C SER A 19 -10.09 -0.73 -1.52
N THR A 20 -10.98 -0.73 -0.52
CA THR A 20 -12.30 -0.08 -0.58
C THR A 20 -12.28 1.37 -0.10
N GLY A 21 -11.13 1.84 0.40
CA GLY A 21 -10.93 3.21 0.85
C GLY A 21 -9.63 3.40 1.61
N GLU A 22 -9.25 4.67 1.81
CA GLU A 22 -8.10 5.10 2.59
C GLU A 22 -8.54 6.18 3.59
N ALA A 23 -7.91 6.21 4.76
CA ALA A 23 -8.18 7.22 5.79
C ALA A 23 -6.86 7.75 6.35
N ILE A 24 -6.84 9.06 6.64
CA ILE A 24 -5.71 9.73 7.30
C ILE A 24 -6.15 10.11 8.71
N TYR A 25 -5.39 9.64 9.70
CA TYR A 25 -5.61 9.96 11.11
C TYR A 25 -4.48 10.86 11.63
N PHE A 26 -4.81 12.09 12.01
CA PHE A 26 -3.83 13.05 12.56
C PHE A 26 -3.66 12.85 14.05
N ILE A 27 -2.41 12.67 14.48
CA ILE A 27 -2.03 12.52 15.89
C ILE A 27 -1.24 13.73 16.36
N LYS A 28 -1.39 14.07 17.64
CA LYS A 28 -0.62 15.16 18.27
C LYS A 28 0.84 14.79 18.47
N ASP A 29 1.09 13.54 18.87
CA ASP A 29 2.42 13.00 19.15
C ASP A 29 2.45 11.47 19.03
N LEU A 30 3.65 10.87 19.10
CA LEU A 30 3.89 9.43 18.98
C LEU A 30 3.41 8.62 20.20
N LYS A 31 2.87 9.28 21.23
CA LYS A 31 2.28 8.61 22.39
C LYS A 31 0.78 8.32 22.20
N ASP A 32 0.22 8.69 21.07
CA ASP A 32 -1.17 8.38 20.73
C ASP A 32 -1.45 6.85 20.84
N PRO A 33 -2.52 6.44 21.55
CA PRO A 33 -2.84 5.03 21.75
C PRO A 33 -3.08 4.27 20.44
N PHE A 34 -3.76 4.89 19.47
CA PHE A 34 -4.06 4.28 18.19
C PHE A 34 -2.79 4.09 17.37
N PHE A 35 -1.91 5.10 17.33
CA PHE A 35 -0.61 4.98 16.67
C PHE A 35 0.24 3.84 17.24
N ARG A 36 0.31 3.71 18.57
CA ARG A 36 1.10 2.66 19.22
C ARG A 36 0.58 1.26 18.94
N GLN A 37 -0.74 1.09 18.89
CA GLN A 37 -1.37 -0.17 18.55
C GLN A 37 -0.97 -0.60 17.13
N VAL A 38 -1.21 0.27 16.14
CA VAL A 38 -0.88 0.00 14.72
C VAL A 38 0.62 -0.24 14.53
N TYR A 39 1.47 0.54 15.20
CA TYR A 39 2.93 0.37 15.15
C TYR A 39 3.37 -0.97 15.74
N GLY A 40 2.69 -1.46 16.79
CA GLY A 40 2.95 -2.78 17.37
C GLY A 40 2.56 -3.93 16.43
N GLU A 41 1.47 -3.77 15.67
CA GLU A 41 0.98 -4.74 14.71
C GLU A 41 1.76 -4.76 13.38
N ARG A 42 2.77 -3.89 13.22
CA ARG A 42 3.55 -3.77 11.97
C ARG A 42 4.13 -5.10 11.49
N SER A 43 4.48 -6.02 12.39
CA SER A 43 5.01 -7.33 12.00
C SER A 43 3.97 -8.19 11.28
N MET A 44 2.67 -8.01 11.55
CA MET A 44 1.60 -8.76 10.87
C MET A 44 1.41 -8.29 9.43
N TYR A 45 1.59 -6.99 9.18
CA TYR A 45 1.37 -6.39 7.86
C TYR A 45 2.64 -6.29 6.99
N LEU A 46 3.83 -6.37 7.61
CA LEU A 46 5.14 -6.29 6.92
C LEU A 46 5.95 -7.59 7.00
N SER A 47 5.37 -8.70 7.45
CA SER A 47 6.04 -10.01 7.33
C SER A 47 6.08 -10.44 5.86
N ARG A 48 7.28 -10.87 5.47
CA ARG A 48 7.76 -11.11 4.11
C ARG A 48 7.18 -12.37 3.47
#